data_AF-A0A2N1D6H4-F1
#
_entry.id   AF-A0A2N1D6H4-F1
#
_cell.length_a   1.000
_cell.length_b   1.000
_cell.length_c   1.000
_cell.angle_alpha   90.00
_cell.angle_beta   90.00
_cell.angle_gamma   90.00
#
_symmetry.space_group_name_H-M   'P 1'
#
loop_
_entity.id
_entity.type
_entity.pdbx_description
1 polymer ?
#
loop_
_entity_poly.entity_id
_entity_poly.type
_entity_poly.pdbx_seq_one_letter_code
_entity_poly.pdbx_strand_id
1 'polypeptide(L)'
;MNVKRLTTRYENFFSYLVNLTLVILIVMVIQNFKSFDLEKSFIAFSYAFGGLLVLCTLIALPLDIITLRKDKIMCSEVGVDYESQFAELDKSSRKSLRKKYADWIGKGKKETKVDWLNFEE
;
A
#
# COMPACT_ATOMS: atom_id res chain seq x y z
N MET A 1 -5.41 5.39 18.67
CA MET A 1 -4.93 5.44 17.27
C MET A 1 -5.54 4.26 16.53
N ASN A 2 -6.46 4.49 15.59
CA ASN A 2 -7.25 3.41 14.95
C ASN A 2 -6.36 2.50 14.09
N VAL A 3 -6.32 1.19 14.37
CA VAL A 3 -5.56 0.18 13.60
C VAL A 3 -5.87 0.27 12.11
N LYS A 4 -7.15 0.52 11.77
CA LYS A 4 -7.62 0.77 10.40
C LYS A 4 -6.85 1.90 9.70
N ARG A 5 -6.54 2.99 10.41
CA ARG A 5 -5.80 4.13 9.85
C ARG A 5 -4.34 3.78 9.56
N LEU A 6 -3.74 2.91 10.37
CA LEU A 6 -2.36 2.46 10.17
C LEU A 6 -2.26 1.52 8.96
N THR A 7 -3.19 0.57 8.83
CA THR A 7 -3.25 -0.35 7.69
C THR A 7 -3.56 0.36 6.38
N THR A 8 -4.39 1.41 6.39
CA THR A 8 -4.70 2.20 5.19
C THR A 8 -3.52 3.08 4.75
N ARG A 9 -2.67 3.52 5.69
CA ARG A 9 -1.47 4.33 5.39
C ARG A 9 -0.31 3.49 4.84
N TYR A 10 -0.12 2.29 5.36
CA TYR A 10 0.96 1.37 4.95
C TYR A 10 0.41 0.14 4.22
N GLU A 11 -0.52 0.42 3.31
CA GLU A 11 -1.34 -0.61 2.67
C GLU A 11 -0.49 -1.60 1.85
N ASN A 12 0.53 -1.12 1.14
CA ASN A 12 1.39 -2.01 0.35
C ASN A 12 2.27 -2.87 1.25
N PHE A 13 2.84 -2.28 2.32
CA PHE A 13 3.61 -3.03 3.31
C PHE A 13 2.80 -4.19 3.89
N PHE A 14 1.61 -3.92 4.42
CA PHE A 14 0.77 -4.96 5.02
C PHE A 14 0.24 -5.94 3.99
N SER A 15 -0.15 -5.48 2.79
CA SER A 15 -0.62 -6.37 1.73
C SER A 15 0.46 -7.33 1.27
N TYR A 16 1.70 -6.88 1.05
CA TYR A 16 2.80 -7.76 0.68
C TYR A 16 3.19 -8.70 1.82
N LEU A 17 3.24 -8.19 3.05
CA LEU A 17 3.55 -9.02 4.21
C LEU A 17 2.53 -10.17 4.35
N VAL A 18 1.24 -9.87 4.31
CA VAL A 18 0.18 -10.89 4.46
C VAL A 18 0.17 -11.87 3.28
N ASN A 19 0.14 -11.35 2.05
CA ASN A 19 0.01 -12.19 0.85
C ASN A 19 1.22 -13.11 0.67
N LEU A 20 2.45 -12.59 0.85
CA LEU A 20 3.66 -13.39 0.67
C LEU A 20 3.86 -14.37 1.84
N THR A 21 3.45 -14.02 3.06
CA THR A 21 3.44 -14.98 4.18
C THR A 21 2.50 -16.14 3.89
N LEU A 22 1.31 -15.87 3.33
CA LEU A 22 0.37 -16.92 2.93
C LEU A 22 0.96 -17.84 1.85
N VAL A 23 1.65 -17.27 0.85
CA VAL A 23 2.36 -18.05 -0.18
C VAL A 23 3.42 -18.94 0.46
N ILE A 24 4.24 -18.41 1.38
CA ILE A 24 5.25 -19.19 2.12
C ILE A 24 4.58 -20.37 2.83
N LEU A 25 3.47 -20.14 3.55
CA LEU A 25 2.74 -21.19 4.25
C LEU A 25 2.21 -22.27 3.30
N ILE A 26 1.61 -21.89 2.16
CA ILE A 26 1.09 -22.85 1.17
C ILE A 26 2.22 -23.70 0.60
N VAL A 27 3.34 -23.08 0.21
CA VAL A 27 4.52 -23.80 -0.32
C VAL A 27 5.04 -24.80 0.71
N MET A 28 5.08 -24.42 1.98
CA MET A 28 5.51 -25.31 3.05
C MET A 28 4.57 -26.50 3.28
N VAL A 29 3.26 -26.27 3.25
CA VAL A 29 2.27 -27.35 3.36
C VAL A 29 2.47 -28.35 2.21
N ILE A 30 2.61 -27.86 0.98
CA ILE A 30 2.86 -28.71 -0.21
C ILE A 30 4.17 -29.49 -0.09
N GLN A 31 5.24 -28.89 0.42
CA GLN A 31 6.52 -29.60 0.61
C GLN A 31 6.42 -30.68 1.69
N ASN A 32 5.71 -30.41 2.80
CA ASN A 32 5.54 -31.38 3.87
C ASN A 32 4.69 -32.60 3.45
N PHE A 33 3.83 -32.48 2.42
CA PHE A 33 3.16 -33.64 1.82
C PHE A 33 4.12 -34.61 1.10
N LYS A 34 5.30 -34.15 0.65
CA LYS A 34 6.27 -34.97 -0.10
C LYS A 34 7.33 -35.63 0.79
N SER A 35 7.79 -34.91 1.81
CA SER A 35 8.79 -35.40 2.75
C SER A 35 8.59 -34.67 4.07
N PHE A 36 8.07 -35.36 5.07
CA PHE A 36 7.75 -34.75 6.35
C PHE A 36 9.02 -34.59 7.19
N ASP A 37 9.62 -33.40 7.12
CA ASP A 37 10.74 -32.99 7.96
C ASP A 37 10.42 -31.60 8.55
N LEU A 38 9.89 -31.62 9.78
CA LEU A 38 9.42 -30.46 10.51
C LEU A 38 10.54 -29.45 10.81
N GLU A 39 11.73 -29.94 11.13
CA GLU A 39 12.85 -29.09 11.56
C GLU A 39 13.39 -28.29 10.37
N LYS A 40 13.70 -28.96 9.25
CA LYS A 40 14.15 -28.26 8.04
C LYS A 40 13.09 -27.30 7.49
N SER A 41 11.82 -27.70 7.58
CA SER A 41 10.69 -26.85 7.23
C SER A 41 10.69 -25.57 8.07
N PHE A 42 10.75 -25.68 9.39
CA PHE A 42 10.71 -24.52 10.27
C PHE A 42 11.90 -23.56 10.07
N ILE A 43 13.09 -24.11 9.82
CA ILE A 43 14.27 -23.30 9.50
C ILE A 43 14.06 -22.55 8.18
N ALA A 44 13.59 -23.24 7.13
CA ALA A 44 13.30 -22.62 5.84
C ALA A 44 12.21 -21.53 5.94
N PHE A 45 11.16 -21.75 6.74
CA PHE A 45 10.16 -20.74 7.05
C PHE A 45 10.79 -19.49 7.65
N SER A 46 11.62 -19.67 8.68
CA SER A 46 12.22 -18.57 9.42
C SER A 46 13.10 -17.71 8.53
N TYR A 47 13.89 -18.33 7.65
CA TYR A 47 14.68 -17.59 6.65
C TYR A 47 13.82 -16.89 5.61
N ALA A 48 12.79 -17.55 5.08
CA ALA A 48 11.90 -16.95 4.08
C ALA A 48 11.09 -15.78 4.65
N PHE A 49 10.54 -15.95 5.85
CA PHE A 49 9.79 -14.92 6.55
C PHE A 49 10.70 -13.77 7.01
N GLY A 50 11.90 -14.07 7.50
CA GLY A 50 12.91 -13.05 7.83
C GLY A 50 13.32 -12.24 6.59
N GLY A 51 13.57 -12.90 5.46
CA GLY A 51 13.86 -12.24 4.19
C GLY A 51 12.68 -11.38 3.70
N LEU A 52 11.45 -11.86 3.87
CA LEU A 52 10.24 -11.10 3.57
C LEU A 52 10.14 -9.84 4.44
N LEU A 53 10.38 -9.93 5.74
CA LEU A 53 10.37 -8.76 6.63
C LEU A 53 11.40 -7.72 6.22
N VAL A 54 12.61 -8.16 5.82
CA VAL A 54 13.65 -7.27 5.31
C VAL A 54 13.20 -6.58 4.01
N LEU A 55 12.66 -7.32 3.05
CA LEU A 55 12.14 -6.76 1.79
C LEU A 55 10.98 -5.79 2.02
N CYS A 56 10.03 -6.15 2.86
CA CYS A 56 8.91 -5.27 3.22
C CYS A 56 9.41 -3.98 3.88
N THR A 57 10.38 -4.06 4.78
CA THR A 57 10.93 -2.89 5.48
C THR A 57 11.80 -2.02 4.58
N LEU A 58 12.59 -2.60 3.68
CA LEU A 58 13.53 -1.86 2.82
C LEU A 58 12.90 -1.34 1.54
N ILE A 59 11.81 -1.94 1.07
CA ILE A 59 11.19 -1.59 -0.22
C ILE A 59 9.76 -1.08 0.00
N ALA A 60 8.88 -1.90 0.56
CA ALA A 60 7.46 -1.58 0.65
C ALA A 60 7.19 -0.39 1.59
N LEU A 61 7.85 -0.36 2.75
CA LEU A 61 7.68 0.71 3.72
C LEU A 61 8.16 2.08 3.19
N PRO A 62 9.37 2.20 2.58
CA PRO A 62 9.78 3.44 1.92
C PRO A 62 8.84 3.87 0.80
N LEU A 63 8.34 2.95 -0.02
CA LEU A 63 7.37 3.25 -1.08
C LEU A 63 6.07 3.84 -0.51
N ASP A 64 5.55 3.26 0.57
CA ASP A 64 4.36 3.78 1.26
C ASP A 64 4.62 5.18 1.84
N ILE A 65 5.78 5.41 2.46
CA ILE A 65 6.17 6.72 2.99
C ILE A 65 6.26 7.77 1.87
N ILE A 66 6.88 7.42 0.74
CA ILE A 66 7.01 8.32 -0.42
C ILE A 66 5.62 8.64 -0.98
N THR A 67 4.75 7.64 -1.12
CA THR A 67 3.39 7.82 -1.61
C THR A 67 2.60 8.72 -0.69
N LEU A 68 2.69 8.50 0.62
CA LEU A 68 2.04 9.34 1.63
C LEU A 68 2.53 10.80 1.59
N ARG A 69 3.83 11.02 1.36
CA ARG A 69 4.36 12.38 1.16
C ARG A 69 3.80 13.02 -0.11
N LYS A 70 3.77 12.31 -1.23
CA LYS A 70 3.22 12.80 -2.50
C LYS A 70 1.73 13.15 -2.36
N ASP A 71 0.96 12.29 -1.69
CA ASP A 71 -0.46 12.53 -1.45
C ASP A 71 -0.68 13.79 -0.60
N LYS A 72 0.11 13.99 0.45
CA LYS A 72 0.02 15.20 1.28
C LYS A 72 0.33 16.48 0.50
N ILE A 73 1.34 16.44 -0.38
CA ILE A 73 1.68 17.58 -1.25
C ILE A 73 0.53 17.85 -2.21
N MET A 74 0.02 16.82 -2.89
CA MET A 74 -1.13 16.92 -3.78
C MET A 74 -2.33 17.55 -3.06
N CYS A 75 -2.74 16.99 -1.92
CA CYS A 75 -3.84 17.50 -1.10
C CYS A 75 -3.65 18.97 -0.73
N SER A 76 -2.42 19.37 -0.35
CA SER A 76 -2.09 20.76 -0.05
C SER A 76 -2.21 21.68 -1.27
N GLU A 77 -1.86 21.21 -2.47
CA GLU A 77 -1.96 22.01 -3.70
C GLU A 77 -3.40 22.19 -4.17
N VAL A 78 -4.25 21.18 -3.97
CA VAL A 78 -5.66 21.20 -4.41
C VAL A 78 -6.63 21.68 -3.33
N GLY A 79 -6.14 21.97 -2.12
CA GLY A 79 -6.95 22.47 -1.00
C GLY A 79 -7.84 21.41 -0.34
N VAL A 80 -7.48 20.13 -0.43
CA VAL A 80 -8.21 19.01 0.20
C VAL A 80 -7.51 18.63 1.50
N ASP A 81 -8.26 18.46 2.59
CA ASP A 81 -7.68 18.01 3.86
C ASP A 81 -7.27 16.53 3.79
N TYR A 82 -5.99 16.25 4.07
CA TYR A 82 -5.48 14.89 3.93
C TYR A 82 -6.12 13.91 4.93
N GLU A 83 -6.32 14.32 6.19
CA GLU A 83 -6.67 13.38 7.26
C GLU A 83 -8.17 13.09 7.36
N SER A 84 -9.00 14.09 7.06
CA SER A 84 -10.46 14.05 7.18
C SER A 84 -11.15 13.82 5.83
N GLN A 85 -10.55 14.24 4.71
CA GLN A 85 -11.16 14.07 3.39
C GLN A 85 -10.44 12.97 2.62
N PHE A 86 -9.15 13.10 2.33
CA PHE A 86 -8.45 12.17 1.43
C PHE A 86 -8.18 10.77 2.03
N ALA A 87 -7.74 10.71 3.29
CA ALA A 87 -7.37 9.45 3.93
C ALA A 87 -8.59 8.56 4.26
N GLU A 88 -9.79 9.15 4.32
CA GLU A 88 -11.04 8.43 4.54
C GLU A 88 -11.65 7.85 3.25
N LEU A 89 -11.21 8.35 2.09
CA LEU A 89 -11.60 7.81 0.79
C LEU A 89 -11.16 6.35 0.64
N ASP A 90 -12.01 5.58 -0.05
CA ASP A 90 -11.66 4.24 -0.48
C ASP A 90 -10.49 4.25 -1.48
N LYS A 91 -9.91 3.08 -1.71
CA LYS A 91 -8.73 2.95 -2.58
C LYS A 91 -9.00 3.40 -4.02
N SER A 92 -10.21 3.17 -4.54
CA SER A 92 -10.54 3.53 -5.91
C SER A 92 -10.64 5.05 -6.06
N SER A 93 -11.34 5.73 -5.15
CA SER A 93 -11.45 7.19 -5.13
C SER A 93 -10.10 7.88 -4.93
N ARG A 94 -9.24 7.37 -4.01
CA ARG A 94 -7.85 7.87 -3.86
C ARG A 94 -7.05 7.75 -5.16
N LYS A 95 -7.22 6.65 -5.90
CA LYS A 95 -6.55 6.43 -7.19
C LYS A 95 -7.09 7.38 -8.26
N SER A 96 -8.40 7.59 -8.32
CA SER A 96 -9.03 8.54 -9.24
C SER A 96 -8.56 9.97 -8.99
N LEU A 97 -8.48 10.40 -7.72
CA LEU A 97 -8.01 11.74 -7.36
C LEU A 97 -6.55 11.97 -7.78
N ARG A 98 -5.66 10.99 -7.52
CA ARG A 98 -4.27 11.03 -7.99
C ARG A 98 -4.16 11.14 -9.51
N LYS A 99 -5.04 10.46 -10.24
CA LYS A 99 -5.08 10.52 -11.70
C LYS A 99 -5.57 11.90 -12.18
N LYS A 100 -6.67 12.41 -11.62
CA LYS A 100 -7.17 13.77 -11.90
C LYS A 100 -6.10 14.83 -11.66
N TYR A 101 -5.33 14.69 -10.58
CA TYR A 101 -4.21 15.59 -10.26
C TYR A 101 -3.06 15.49 -11.27
N ALA A 102 -2.66 14.27 -11.66
CA ALA A 102 -1.63 14.07 -12.67
C ALA A 102 -2.03 14.69 -14.03
N ASP A 103 -3.30 14.51 -14.44
CA ASP A 103 -3.84 15.09 -15.65
C ASP A 103 -3.90 16.62 -15.59
N TRP A 104 -4.25 17.18 -14.42
CA TRP A 104 -4.28 18.63 -14.19
C TRP A 104 -2.89 19.28 -14.26
N ILE A 105 -1.87 18.64 -13.65
CA ILE A 105 -0.48 19.08 -13.79
C ILE A 105 -0.03 18.99 -15.26
N GLY A 106 -0.30 17.87 -15.92
CA GLY A 106 0.09 17.65 -17.32
C GLY A 106 -0.53 18.64 -18.30
N LYS A 107 -1.73 19.17 -17.99
CA LYS A 107 -2.42 20.22 -18.76
C LYS A 107 -1.93 21.64 -18.45
N GLY A 108 -0.89 21.80 -17.62
CA GLY A 108 -0.28 23.08 -17.29
C GLY A 108 -1.07 23.92 -16.28
N LYS A 109 -1.78 23.27 -15.35
CA LYS A 109 -2.55 23.93 -14.27
C LYS A 109 -3.56 24.98 -14.76
N LYS A 110 -4.10 24.83 -15.98
CA LYS A 110 -5.13 25.73 -16.50
C LYS A 110 -6.32 25.69 -15.54
N GLU A 111 -6.64 26.85 -14.98
CA GLU A 111 -7.67 27.04 -13.97
C GLU A 111 -9.04 26.61 -14.48
N THR A 112 -9.46 25.42 -14.09
CA THR A 112 -10.87 25.08 -13.96
C THR A 112 -11.15 24.98 -12.47
N LYS A 113 -12.32 25.45 -12.03
CA LYS A 113 -12.88 25.08 -10.73
C LYS A 113 -13.13 23.57 -10.75
N VAL A 114 -12.09 22.79 -10.51
CA VAL A 114 -12.14 21.32 -10.48
C VAL A 114 -12.73 20.95 -9.13
N ASP A 115 -13.88 20.27 -9.15
CA ASP A 115 -14.37 19.59 -7.97
C ASP A 115 -13.55 18.31 -7.78
N TRP A 116 -12.58 18.38 -6.86
CA TRP A 116 -11.63 17.30 -6.60
C TRP A 116 -12.25 16.08 -5.92
N LEU A 117 -13.39 16.26 -5.24
CA LEU A 117 -14.08 15.20 -4.50
C LEU A 117 -15.32 14.67 -5.22
N ASN A 118 -15.62 15.19 -6.41
CA ASN A 118 -16.58 14.56 -7.29
C ASN A 118 -15.91 13.40 -8.04
N PHE A 119 -16.38 12.18 -7.78
CA PHE A 119 -15.88 10.95 -8.40
C PHE A 119 -16.85 10.37 -9.46
N GLU A 120 -17.96 11.07 -9.75
CA GLU A 120 -18.84 10.73 -10.85
C GLU A 120 -18.11 11.01 -12.19
N GLU A 121 -17.75 9.93 -12.87
CA GLU A 121 -17.36 9.86 -14.29
C GLU A 121 -18.19 8.77 -14.96
#